data_AF-A0A2E4D9R5-F1
#
_entry.id   AF-A0A2E4D9R5-F1
#
_cell.length_a   1.000
_cell.length_b   1.000
_cell.length_c   1.000
_cell.angle_alpha   90.00
_cell.angle_beta   90.00
_cell.angle_gamma   90.00
#
_symmetry.space_group_name_H-M   'P 1'
#
loop_
_entity.id
_entity.type
_entity.pdbx_description
1 polymer ?
#
loop_
_entity_poly.entity_id
_entity_poly.type
_entity_poly.pdbx_seq_one_letter_code
_entity_poly.pdbx_strand_id
1 'polypeptide(L)'
;MFNALQYTKNLEENGFDRRQAEILVGMFMQMLEFNMVSKSDFESFKIQTKNEFSKLRSEMKGGFEKMKSEIDYRFEKFSTEMDNKFSSISTEMDNRFSRISTEMDNRFENIDNRFETMNLDINNRFEKADQKLESELKKLSLQLTVKLGLMLAFSIGLISTILAIKL
;
A
#
# COMPACT_ATOMS: atom_id res chain seq x y z
N MET A 1 66.15 38.59 11.31
CA MET A 1 66.92 38.51 12.57
C MET A 1 67.49 39.88 12.85
N PHE A 2 67.47 40.31 14.10
CA PHE A 2 68.06 41.58 14.52
C PHE A 2 69.59 41.49 14.42
N ASN A 3 70.24 42.47 13.79
CA ASN A 3 71.69 42.50 13.63
C ASN A 3 72.32 43.38 14.72
N ALA A 4 72.54 42.81 15.90
CA ALA A 4 73.06 43.54 17.06
C ALA A 4 74.37 44.28 16.77
N LEU A 5 75.26 43.67 15.97
CA LEU A 5 76.55 44.26 15.62
C LEU A 5 76.41 45.55 14.80
N GLN A 6 75.45 45.60 13.87
CA GLN A 6 75.17 46.78 13.07
C GLN A 6 74.59 47.92 13.92
N TYR A 7 73.71 47.60 14.88
CA TYR A 7 73.13 48.59 15.79
C TYR A 7 74.16 49.14 16.79
N THR A 8 75.03 48.28 17.33
CA THR A 8 76.14 48.72 18.20
C THR A 8 77.07 49.68 17.45
N LYS A 9 77.44 49.34 16.21
CA LYS A 9 78.30 50.19 15.37
C LYS A 9 77.65 51.55 15.07
N ASN A 10 76.36 51.56 14.72
CA ASN A 10 75.63 52.81 14.49
C ASN A 10 75.59 53.70 15.75
N LEU A 11 75.47 53.13 16.95
CA LEU A 11 75.48 53.91 18.20
C LEU A 11 76.87 54.50 18.49
N GLU A 12 77.94 53.74 18.21
CA GLU A 12 79.32 54.24 18.30
C GLU A 12 79.57 55.40 17.33
N GLU A 13 79.11 55.29 16.08
CA GLU A 13 79.20 56.35 15.06
C GLU A 13 78.39 57.61 15.44
N ASN A 14 77.43 57.51 16.36
CA ASN A 14 76.63 58.62 16.88
C ASN A 14 77.09 59.12 18.25
N GLY A 15 78.31 58.75 18.68
CA GLY A 15 78.99 59.34 19.84
C GLY A 15 78.77 58.63 21.17
N PHE A 16 78.13 57.46 21.19
CA PHE A 16 78.12 56.59 22.38
C PHE A 16 79.45 55.85 22.48
N ASP A 17 79.99 55.71 23.71
CA ASP A 17 81.12 54.80 23.87
C ASP A 17 80.67 53.34 23.70
N ARG A 18 81.62 52.48 23.33
CA ARG A 18 81.35 51.07 23.04
C ARG A 18 80.62 50.33 24.16
N ARG A 19 80.95 50.61 25.42
CA ARG A 19 80.30 49.96 26.57
C ARG A 19 78.86 50.42 26.71
N GLN A 20 78.58 51.71 26.48
CA GLN A 20 77.21 52.24 26.46
C GLN A 20 76.39 51.63 25.31
N ALA A 21 76.97 51.53 24.11
CA ALA A 21 76.31 50.92 22.94
C ALA A 21 76.00 49.43 23.16
N GLU A 22 76.94 48.66 23.73
CA GLU A 22 76.76 47.25 24.06
C GLU A 22 75.66 47.04 25.13
N ILE A 23 75.61 47.88 26.17
CA ILE A 23 74.55 47.81 27.21
C ILE A 23 73.18 48.13 26.62
N LEU A 24 73.04 49.20 25.83
CA LEU A 24 71.76 49.60 25.24
C LEU A 24 71.22 48.54 24.27
N VAL A 25 72.09 48.01 23.39
CA VAL A 25 71.71 46.93 22.47
C VAL A 25 71.41 45.64 23.23
N GLY A 26 72.17 45.32 24.29
CA GLY A 26 71.93 44.16 25.15
C GLY A 26 70.59 44.22 25.87
N MET A 27 70.23 45.37 26.45
CA MET A 27 68.92 45.58 27.09
C MET A 27 67.78 45.45 26.07
N PHE A 28 67.95 46.00 24.87
CA PHE A 28 66.95 45.88 23.81
C PHE A 28 66.81 44.43 23.31
N MET A 29 67.93 43.71 23.15
CA MET A 29 67.92 42.29 22.77
C MET A 29 67.23 41.42 23.82
N GLN A 30 67.50 41.65 25.10
CA GLN A 30 66.80 40.96 26.19
C GLN A 30 65.30 41.26 26.20
N MET A 31 64.90 42.52 25.97
CA MET A 31 63.48 42.88 25.86
C MET A 31 62.81 42.26 24.63
N LEU A 32 63.52 42.12 23.51
CA LEU A 32 63.01 41.42 22.33
C LEU A 32 62.87 39.92 22.59
N GLU A 33 63.88 39.27 23.18
CA GLU A 33 63.83 37.85 23.52
C GLU A 33 62.71 37.52 24.51
N PHE A 34 62.45 38.40 25.49
CA PHE A 34 61.36 38.22 26.46
C PHE A 34 59.96 38.31 25.83
N ASN A 35 59.79 39.09 24.76
CA ASN A 35 58.49 39.32 24.11
C ASN A 35 58.29 38.53 22.81
N MET A 36 59.28 37.75 22.37
CA MET A 36 59.20 36.98 21.13
C MET A 36 58.72 35.56 21.38
N VAL A 37 57.81 35.11 20.51
CA VAL A 37 57.46 33.69 20.39
C VAL A 37 58.70 32.93 19.92
N SER A 38 59.12 31.92 20.68
CA SER A 38 60.27 31.10 20.35
C SER A 38 59.94 30.07 19.26
N LYS A 39 60.98 29.49 18.64
CA LYS A 39 60.80 28.34 17.75
C LYS A 39 60.13 27.15 18.45
N SER A 40 60.38 26.98 19.74
CA SER A 40 59.74 25.93 20.56
C SER A 40 58.24 26.15 20.69
N ASP A 41 57.81 27.40 20.90
CA ASP A 41 56.40 27.76 20.99
C ASP A 41 55.67 27.53 19.66
N PHE A 42 56.36 27.78 18.54
CA PHE A 42 55.79 27.47 17.23
C PHE A 42 55.64 25.97 16.98
N GLU A 43 56.64 25.16 17.36
CA GLU A 43 56.53 23.70 17.24
C GLU A 43 55.45 23.13 18.18
N SER A 44 55.32 23.65 19.41
CA SER A 44 54.25 23.24 20.33
C SER A 44 52.87 23.59 19.77
N PHE A 45 52.69 24.79 19.23
CA PHE A 45 51.46 25.22 18.55
C PHE A 45 51.13 24.33 17.35
N LYS A 46 52.13 24.00 16.52
CA LYS A 46 51.97 23.12 15.35
C LYS A 46 51.55 21.70 15.76
N ILE A 47 52.16 21.15 16.81
CA ILE A 47 51.80 19.83 17.34
C ILE A 47 50.38 19.86 17.91
N GLN A 48 50.04 20.87 18.71
CA GLN A 48 48.70 21.03 19.28
C GLN A 48 47.64 21.11 18.18
N THR A 49 47.88 21.95 17.17
CA THR A 49 46.98 22.12 16.03
C THR A 49 46.78 20.81 15.26
N LYS A 50 47.88 20.06 15.00
CA LYS A 50 47.80 18.75 14.35
C LYS A 50 46.98 17.75 15.16
N ASN A 51 47.13 17.76 16.48
CA ASN A 51 46.38 16.88 17.37
C ASN A 51 44.88 17.23 17.37
N GLU A 52 44.53 18.51 17.44
CA GLU A 52 43.13 18.96 17.35
C GLU A 52 42.49 18.58 16.01
N PHE A 53 43.20 18.75 14.89
CA PHE A 53 42.72 18.28 13.59
C PHE A 53 42.52 16.77 13.54
N SER A 54 43.41 15.99 14.16
CA SER A 54 43.26 14.53 14.25
C SER A 54 42.04 14.14 15.07
N LYS A 55 41.79 14.85 16.19
CA LYS A 55 40.64 14.64 17.05
C LYS A 55 39.33 14.96 16.32
N LEU A 56 39.26 16.14 15.69
CA LEU A 56 38.12 16.56 14.86
C LEU A 56 37.80 15.53 13.78
N ARG A 57 38.83 15.04 13.07
CA ARG A 57 38.65 14.01 12.03
C ARG A 57 38.07 12.71 12.60
N SER A 58 38.53 12.31 13.79
CA SER A 58 38.01 11.11 14.47
C SER A 58 36.56 11.30 14.89
N GLU A 59 36.21 12.46 15.46
CA GLU A 59 34.84 12.80 15.86
C GLU A 59 33.89 12.84 14.66
N MET A 60 34.33 13.46 13.56
CA MET A 60 33.55 13.48 12.31
C MET A 60 33.34 12.07 11.75
N LYS A 61 34.37 11.22 11.75
CA LYS A 61 34.25 9.83 11.30
C LYS A 61 33.25 9.06 12.17
N GLY A 62 33.35 9.19 13.50
CA GLY A 62 32.41 8.55 14.42
C GLY A 62 30.98 9.08 14.27
N GLY A 63 30.81 10.38 14.02
CA GLY A 63 29.51 10.99 13.73
C GLY A 63 28.89 10.43 12.45
N PHE A 64 29.70 10.28 11.39
CA PHE A 64 29.25 9.69 10.13
C PHE A 64 28.86 8.21 10.28
N GLU A 65 29.65 7.44 11.02
CA GLU A 65 29.33 6.03 11.30
C GLU A 65 28.01 5.89 12.08
N LYS A 66 27.81 6.71 13.12
CA LYS A 66 26.54 6.74 13.87
C LYS A 66 25.35 7.11 12.99
N MET A 67 25.50 8.14 12.16
CA MET A 67 24.45 8.57 11.23
C MET A 67 24.11 7.46 10.23
N LYS A 68 25.12 6.77 9.69
CA LYS A 68 24.92 5.64 8.78
C LYS A 68 24.15 4.52 9.47
N SER A 69 24.55 4.11 10.67
CA SER A 69 23.85 3.06 11.42
C SER A 69 22.40 3.42 11.74
N GLU A 70 22.13 4.68 12.08
CA GLU A 70 20.75 5.16 12.31
C GLU A 70 19.92 5.10 11.02
N ILE A 71 20.49 5.48 9.88
CA ILE A 71 19.81 5.38 8.57
C ILE A 71 19.51 3.91 8.23
N ASP A 72 20.50 3.02 8.40
CA ASP A 72 20.35 1.59 8.12
C ASP A 72 19.21 0.99 8.99
N TYR A 73 19.21 1.30 10.29
CA TYR A 73 18.15 0.88 11.22
C TYR A 73 16.76 1.40 10.83
N ARG A 74 16.66 2.70 10.49
CA ARG A 74 15.37 3.30 10.08
C ARG A 74 14.87 2.70 8.77
N PHE A 75 15.76 2.39 7.85
CA PHE A 75 15.41 1.74 6.59
C PHE A 75 14.89 0.31 6.81
N GLU A 76 15.59 -0.49 7.62
CA GLU A 76 15.16 -1.85 7.97
C GLU A 76 13.79 -1.86 8.66
N LYS A 77 13.59 -0.96 9.63
CA LYS A 77 12.31 -0.80 10.31
C LYS A 77 11.20 -0.43 9.33
N PHE A 78 11.44 0.54 8.46
CA PHE A 78 10.48 0.95 7.44
C PHE A 78 10.13 -0.19 6.47
N SER A 79 11.13 -0.96 6.01
CA SER A 79 10.91 -2.12 5.15
C SER A 79 10.00 -3.15 5.84
N THR A 80 10.30 -3.47 7.10
CA THR A 80 9.51 -4.43 7.89
C THR A 80 8.07 -3.95 8.09
N GLU A 81 7.86 -2.65 8.38
CA GLU A 81 6.52 -2.07 8.50
C GLU A 81 5.74 -2.15 7.18
N MET A 82 6.41 -1.90 6.05
CA MET A 82 5.79 -2.05 4.73
C MET A 82 5.40 -3.50 4.44
N ASP A 83 6.30 -4.46 4.66
CA ASP A 83 6.03 -5.88 4.41
C ASP A 83 4.82 -6.37 5.23
N ASN A 84 4.76 -5.99 6.51
CA ASN A 84 3.63 -6.29 7.37
C ASN A 84 2.32 -5.67 6.85
N LYS A 85 2.37 -4.42 6.38
CA LYS A 85 1.20 -3.74 5.84
C LYS A 85 0.72 -4.38 4.53
N PHE A 86 1.64 -4.74 3.64
CA PHE A 86 1.31 -5.45 2.40
C PHE A 86 0.69 -6.83 2.68
N SER A 87 1.26 -7.59 3.61
CA SER A 87 0.73 -8.90 4.02
C SER A 87 -0.69 -8.79 4.59
N SER A 88 -0.93 -7.79 5.44
CA SER A 88 -2.26 -7.49 6.00
C SER A 88 -3.28 -7.16 4.91
N ILE A 89 -2.92 -6.28 3.97
CA ILE A 89 -3.78 -5.92 2.83
C ILE A 89 -4.09 -7.14 1.95
N SER A 90 -3.09 -7.98 1.67
CA SER A 90 -3.28 -9.21 0.90
C SER A 90 -4.29 -10.14 1.58
N THR A 91 -4.12 -10.36 2.88
CA THR A 91 -5.02 -11.21 3.68
C THR A 91 -6.44 -10.66 3.71
N GLU A 92 -6.60 -9.33 3.86
CA GLU A 92 -7.92 -8.69 3.81
C GLU A 92 -8.59 -8.87 2.44
N MET A 93 -7.84 -8.70 1.35
CA MET A 93 -8.36 -8.93 0.00
C MET A 93 -8.80 -10.38 -0.20
N ASP A 94 -7.98 -11.35 0.19
CA ASP A 94 -8.32 -12.78 0.08
C ASP A 94 -9.61 -13.11 0.84
N ASN A 95 -9.75 -12.59 2.06
CA ASN A 95 -10.96 -12.76 2.86
C ASN A 95 -12.19 -12.12 2.20
N ARG A 96 -12.04 -10.93 1.62
CA ARG A 96 -13.13 -10.25 0.90
C ARG A 96 -13.54 -11.01 -0.35
N PHE A 97 -12.58 -11.50 -1.14
CA PHE A 97 -12.86 -12.31 -2.32
C PHE A 97 -13.56 -13.63 -1.96
N SER A 98 -13.08 -14.32 -0.92
CA SER A 98 -13.71 -15.54 -0.41
C SER A 98 -15.17 -15.30 -0.01
N ARG A 99 -15.42 -14.23 0.75
CA ARG A 99 -16.78 -13.84 1.15
C ARG A 99 -17.69 -13.55 -0.05
N ILE A 100 -17.18 -12.82 -1.05
CA ILE A 100 -17.94 -12.53 -2.27
C ILE A 100 -18.25 -13.81 -3.05
N SER A 101 -17.29 -14.74 -3.14
CA SER A 101 -17.50 -16.04 -3.77
C SER A 101 -18.63 -16.82 -3.09
N THR A 102 -18.56 -16.95 -1.76
CA THR A 102 -19.60 -17.65 -1.00
C THR A 102 -20.97 -16.97 -1.13
N GLU A 103 -21.03 -15.64 -1.14
CA GLU A 103 -22.29 -14.93 -1.36
C GLU A 103 -22.86 -15.19 -2.77
N MET A 104 -22.00 -15.23 -3.80
CA MET A 104 -22.43 -15.58 -5.15
C MET A 104 -22.95 -17.02 -5.23
N ASP A 105 -22.23 -17.99 -4.64
CA ASP A 105 -22.65 -19.39 -4.62
C ASP A 105 -24.04 -19.55 -3.98
N ASN A 106 -24.26 -18.92 -2.81
CA ASN A 106 -25.55 -18.92 -2.14
C ASN A 106 -26.67 -18.27 -2.98
N ARG A 107 -26.35 -17.21 -3.73
CA ARG A 107 -27.32 -16.56 -4.63
C ARG A 107 -27.67 -17.44 -5.82
N PHE A 108 -26.71 -18.17 -6.38
CA PHE A 108 -26.98 -19.13 -7.45
C PHE A 108 -27.84 -20.29 -6.96
N GLU A 109 -27.53 -20.86 -5.79
CA GLU A 109 -28.34 -21.91 -5.17
C GLU A 109 -29.79 -21.43 -4.90
N ASN A 110 -29.97 -20.18 -4.45
CA ASN A 110 -31.30 -19.60 -4.29
C ASN A 110 -32.05 -19.49 -5.63
N ILE A 111 -31.36 -19.08 -6.69
CA ILE A 111 -31.92 -18.99 -8.04
C ILE A 111 -32.35 -20.38 -8.53
N ASP A 112 -31.51 -21.39 -8.36
CA ASP A 112 -31.81 -22.78 -8.75
C ASP A 112 -33.05 -23.31 -8.02
N ASN A 113 -33.13 -23.11 -6.71
CA ASN A 113 -34.31 -23.48 -5.90
C ASN A 113 -35.60 -22.77 -6.38
N ARG A 114 -35.50 -21.49 -6.76
CA ARG A 114 -36.63 -20.74 -7.32
C ARG A 114 -37.05 -21.27 -8.68
N PHE A 115 -36.11 -21.63 -9.54
CA PHE A 115 -36.40 -22.26 -10.83
C PHE A 115 -37.07 -23.61 -10.67
N GLU A 116 -36.59 -24.45 -9.74
CA GLU A 116 -37.21 -25.73 -9.43
C GLU A 116 -38.65 -25.56 -8.92
N THR A 117 -38.86 -24.63 -7.99
CA THR A 117 -40.20 -24.29 -7.49
C THR A 117 -41.12 -23.82 -8.61
N MET A 118 -40.62 -22.97 -9.52
CA MET A 118 -41.39 -22.48 -10.67
C MET A 118 -41.75 -23.61 -11.63
N ASN A 119 -40.84 -24.53 -11.90
CA ASN A 119 -41.09 -25.70 -12.75
C ASN A 119 -42.16 -26.61 -12.14
N LEU A 120 -42.12 -26.84 -10.83
CA LEU A 120 -43.15 -27.60 -10.11
C LEU A 120 -44.53 -26.92 -10.19
N ASP A 121 -44.60 -25.60 -10.00
CA ASP A 121 -45.86 -24.85 -10.16
C ASP A 121 -46.41 -24.95 -11.59
N ILE A 122 -45.54 -24.77 -12.59
CA ILE A 122 -45.91 -24.90 -14.01
C ILE A 122 -46.46 -26.29 -14.30
N ASN A 123 -45.77 -27.36 -13.87
CA ASN A 123 -46.21 -28.73 -14.08
C ASN A 123 -47.58 -28.99 -13.42
N ASN A 124 -47.77 -28.54 -12.17
CA ASN A 124 -49.04 -28.66 -11.47
C ASN A 124 -50.18 -27.91 -12.18
N ARG A 125 -49.89 -26.74 -12.77
CA ARG A 125 -50.88 -25.98 -13.53
C ARG A 125 -51.23 -26.64 -14.85
N PHE A 126 -50.26 -27.23 -15.54
CA PHE A 126 -50.50 -28.03 -16.75
C PHE A 126 -51.36 -29.25 -16.44
N GLU A 127 -51.04 -30.01 -15.39
CA GLU A 127 -51.83 -31.18 -15.00
C GLU A 127 -53.29 -30.81 -14.68
N LYS A 128 -53.51 -29.71 -13.93
CA LYS A 128 -54.86 -29.19 -13.67
C LYS A 128 -55.59 -28.76 -14.95
N ALA A 129 -54.87 -28.18 -15.91
CA ALA A 129 -55.43 -27.78 -17.19
C ALA A 129 -55.86 -29.00 -18.02
N ASP A 130 -55.02 -30.04 -18.07
CA ASP A 130 -55.31 -31.30 -18.75
C ASP A 130 -56.52 -32.02 -18.16
N GLN A 131 -56.60 -32.13 -16.82
CA GLN A 131 -57.75 -32.72 -16.13
C GLN A 131 -59.05 -31.94 -16.44
N LYS A 132 -58.99 -30.61 -16.46
CA LYS A 132 -60.14 -29.76 -16.80
C LYS A 132 -60.56 -29.97 -18.25
N LEU A 133 -59.61 -30.03 -19.17
CA LEU A 133 -59.87 -30.25 -20.59
C LEU A 133 -60.50 -31.63 -20.84
N GLU A 134 -59.99 -32.68 -20.19
CA GLU A 134 -60.57 -34.02 -20.27
C GLU A 134 -62.02 -34.06 -19.76
N SER A 135 -62.30 -33.39 -18.64
CA SER A 135 -63.65 -33.25 -18.08
C SER A 135 -64.62 -32.55 -19.05
N GLU A 136 -64.21 -31.43 -19.64
CA GLU A 136 -65.04 -30.70 -20.61
C GLU A 136 -65.27 -31.52 -21.88
N LEU A 137 -64.26 -32.24 -22.38
CA LEU A 137 -64.41 -33.14 -23.53
C LEU A 137 -65.37 -34.31 -23.25
N LYS A 138 -65.29 -34.93 -22.06
CA LYS A 138 -66.25 -35.98 -21.64
C LYS A 138 -67.68 -35.44 -21.59
N LYS A 139 -67.87 -34.25 -21.00
CA LYS A 139 -69.17 -33.58 -20.93
C LYS A 139 -69.72 -33.25 -22.32
N LEU A 140 -68.88 -32.73 -23.21
CA LEU A 140 -69.27 -32.44 -24.60
C LEU A 140 -69.65 -33.71 -25.36
N SER A 141 -68.87 -34.78 -25.24
CA SER A 141 -69.15 -36.10 -25.84
C SER A 141 -70.51 -36.65 -25.38
N LEU A 142 -70.78 -36.60 -24.08
CA LEU A 142 -72.06 -37.05 -23.53
C LEU A 142 -73.23 -36.22 -24.08
N GLN A 143 -73.10 -34.89 -24.10
CA GLN A 143 -74.13 -34.01 -24.65
C GLN A 143 -74.40 -34.27 -26.13
N LEU A 144 -73.37 -34.48 -26.94
CA LEU A 144 -73.51 -34.82 -28.35
C LEU A 144 -74.19 -36.17 -28.53
N THR A 145 -73.78 -37.18 -27.77
CA THR A 145 -74.37 -38.53 -27.81
C THR A 145 -75.86 -38.49 -27.49
N VAL A 146 -76.25 -37.76 -26.44
CA VAL A 146 -77.67 -37.60 -26.06
C VAL A 146 -78.45 -36.86 -27.14
N LYS A 147 -77.94 -35.74 -27.65
CA LYS A 147 -78.62 -34.95 -28.70
C LYS A 147 -78.81 -35.78 -29.99
N LEU A 148 -77.79 -36.50 -30.43
CA LEU A 148 -77.87 -37.37 -31.60
C LEU A 148 -78.85 -38.52 -31.39
N GLY A 149 -78.83 -39.16 -30.21
CA GLY A 149 -79.80 -40.21 -29.87
C GLY A 149 -81.26 -39.72 -29.91
N LEU A 150 -81.53 -38.53 -29.35
CA LEU A 150 -82.86 -37.91 -29.40
C LEU A 150 -83.29 -37.57 -30.84
N MET A 151 -82.38 -37.06 -31.68
CA MET A 151 -82.66 -36.78 -33.10
C MET A 151 -82.99 -38.06 -33.89
N LEU A 152 -82.26 -39.14 -33.65
CA LEU A 152 -82.52 -40.44 -34.28
C LEU A 152 -83.89 -41.01 -33.84
N ALA A 153 -84.21 -40.97 -32.55
CA ALA A 153 -85.51 -41.42 -32.06
C ALA A 153 -86.67 -40.60 -32.67
N PHE A 154 -86.50 -39.28 -32.75
CA PHE A 154 -87.49 -38.38 -33.37
C PHE A 154 -87.70 -38.67 -34.86
N SER A 155 -86.61 -38.84 -35.62
CA SER A 155 -86.68 -39.13 -37.06
C SER A 155 -87.29 -40.52 -37.35
N ILE A 156 -86.98 -41.55 -36.56
CA ILE A 156 -87.63 -42.87 -36.65
C ILE A 156 -89.13 -42.77 -36.37
N GLY A 157 -89.53 -41.99 -35.36
CA GLY A 157 -90.93 -41.74 -35.03
C GLY A 157 -91.70 -41.11 -36.19
N LEU A 158 -91.13 -40.10 -36.85
CA LEU A 158 -91.73 -39.45 -38.03
C LEU A 158 -91.86 -40.39 -39.23
N ILE A 159 -90.88 -41.25 -39.49
CA ILE A 159 -90.95 -42.23 -40.58
C ILE A 159 -92.06 -43.25 -40.31
N SER A 160 -92.19 -43.70 -39.05
CA SER A 160 -93.19 -44.69 -38.64
C SER A 160 -94.62 -44.17 -38.78
N THR A 161 -94.88 -42.90 -38.44
CA THR A 161 -96.20 -42.29 -38.62
C THR A 161 -96.55 -42.08 -40.09
N ILE A 162 -95.59 -41.71 -40.94
CA ILE A 162 -95.82 -41.58 -42.40
C ILE A 162 -96.14 -42.94 -43.04
N LEU A 163 -95.47 -44.02 -42.62
CA LEU A 163 -95.75 -45.38 -43.09
C LEU A 163 -97.14 -45.86 -42.65
N ALA A 164 -97.55 -45.59 -41.41
CA ALA A 164 -98.86 -45.98 -40.88
C ALA A 164 -100.04 -45.27 -41.58
N ILE A 165 -99.84 -44.07 -42.12
CA ILE A 165 -100.88 -43.33 -42.88
C ILE A 165 -101.03 -43.88 -44.31
N LYS A 166 -100.03 -44.59 -44.84
CA LYS A 166 -100.03 -45.14 -46.21
C LYS A 166 -100.49 -46.61 -46.31
N LEU A 167 -100.78 -47.26 -45.17
CA LEU A 167 -101.34 -48.61 -45.06
C LEU A 167 -102.83 -48.54 -44.72
#